data_AF-A0A941U551-F1
#
_entry.id   AF-A0A941U551-F1
#
_cell.length_a   1.000
_cell.length_b   1.000
_cell.length_c   1.000
_cell.angle_alpha   90.00
_cell.angle_beta   90.00
_cell.angle_gamma   90.00
#
_symmetry.space_group_name_H-M   'P 1'
#
loop_
_entity.id
_entity.type
_entity.pdbx_description
1 polymer ?
#
loop_
_entity_poly.entity_id
_entity_poly.type
_entity_poly.pdbx_seq_one_letter_code
_entity_poly.pdbx_strand_id
1 'polypeptide(L)'
;MQYLNDAGGRFKLPLKNDAGKTVATLLWGDPLQVLERSGERVKVRARRRVGWLPAGAVGDTGLLEVYVIDVGQGDGVLVRTPHDDAWHLIDAGIRAADQMTKKGAANFVRWKFIDDLQRDRVSLKNAIVTHPDADHYGGMIDLLGGALPDGRTFAVEVERFWHSGIGRFRDGAKLGALRADTGVTPLPQPGFGIKPQAKFIVELLDGKTHFKSPERAFAGDFADLARLVGTVPRRVGRLAHTDGWLPGYAPAAGAAAIRVLGPVAEKLAGGGVGLRDLGSDSVTRNGHSVVLRVDYGAARILLTGDLNTVSQQLLLALHPAAEFAADVAKGCHHGSDDIDLRFVRACAARATVVSSGDNEDYAHPRPRVLGASARYGRESRAADGTTMPPLLYSTELARSVGLDFAAHVRTVAEPKQPYKPDQLEADFDASPAGRYRRLSWLPIATDLVYGLVNVRTDGRRILCASMKEGSSDFDLQVFDAGVDPG
;
A
#
# COMPACT_ATOMS: atom_id res chain seq x y z
N MET A 1 15.13 -5.75 -19.67
CA MET A 1 13.85 -5.04 -19.89
C MET A 1 14.20 -3.57 -19.99
N GLN A 2 13.58 -2.79 -20.90
CA GLN A 2 13.87 -1.37 -21.04
C GLN A 2 12.79 -0.54 -20.33
N TYR A 3 13.07 0.73 -20.05
CA TYR A 3 12.19 1.61 -19.29
C TYR A 3 12.14 3.00 -19.92
N LEU A 4 11.02 3.70 -19.72
CA LEU A 4 10.95 5.13 -19.97
C LEU A 4 11.84 5.86 -18.96
N ASN A 5 12.86 6.60 -19.42
CA ASN A 5 13.70 7.42 -18.54
C ASN A 5 12.97 8.72 -18.15
N ASP A 6 13.69 9.69 -17.58
CA ASP A 6 13.10 10.97 -17.15
C ASP A 6 12.63 11.87 -18.32
N ALA A 7 12.82 11.41 -19.56
CA ALA A 7 12.41 12.06 -20.79
C ALA A 7 12.95 13.48 -20.96
N GLY A 8 14.15 13.76 -20.42
CA GLY A 8 14.73 15.10 -20.39
C GLY A 8 14.02 16.02 -19.39
N GLY A 9 13.69 15.49 -18.21
CA GLY A 9 13.02 16.22 -17.14
C GLY A 9 11.50 16.41 -17.31
N ARG A 10 10.88 15.70 -18.27
CA ARG A 10 9.43 15.75 -18.48
C ARG A 10 8.67 14.73 -17.64
N PHE A 11 9.31 13.61 -17.30
CA PHE A 11 8.80 12.52 -16.47
C PHE A 11 7.49 11.83 -16.90
N LYS A 12 6.82 12.33 -17.94
CA LYS A 12 5.74 11.66 -18.67
C LYS A 12 5.82 11.94 -20.16
N LEU A 13 5.43 10.97 -20.97
CA LEU A 13 5.36 11.11 -22.43
C LEU A 13 4.11 10.47 -23.03
N PRO A 14 3.50 11.07 -24.06
CA PRO A 14 2.46 10.41 -24.84
C PRO A 14 3.08 9.31 -25.71
N LEU A 15 2.52 8.11 -25.64
CA LEU A 15 2.78 7.04 -26.59
C LEU A 15 1.87 7.25 -27.80
N LYS A 16 2.46 7.49 -28.98
CA LYS A 16 1.70 7.81 -30.20
C LYS A 16 1.72 6.65 -31.19
N ASN A 17 0.57 6.29 -31.76
CA ASN A 17 0.49 5.26 -32.80
C ASN A 17 1.07 5.76 -34.15
N ASP A 18 1.01 4.91 -35.19
CA ASP A 18 1.52 5.25 -36.53
C ASP A 18 0.79 6.45 -37.18
N ALA A 19 -0.46 6.71 -36.79
CA ALA A 19 -1.24 7.88 -37.21
C ALA A 19 -0.97 9.15 -36.36
N GLY A 20 -0.03 9.09 -35.41
CA GLY A 20 0.30 10.21 -34.53
C GLY A 20 -0.68 10.46 -33.38
N LYS A 21 -1.71 9.62 -33.23
CA LYS A 21 -2.69 9.70 -32.13
C LYS A 21 -2.11 9.14 -30.84
N THR A 22 -2.27 9.86 -29.73
CA THR A 22 -1.90 9.36 -28.39
C THR A 22 -2.80 8.17 -28.03
N VAL A 23 -2.17 7.03 -27.72
CA VAL A 23 -2.84 5.79 -27.31
C VAL A 23 -2.66 5.46 -25.83
N ALA A 24 -1.68 6.07 -25.17
CA ALA A 24 -1.45 6.03 -23.74
C ALA A 24 -0.54 7.19 -23.30
N THR A 25 -0.59 7.56 -22.02
CA THR A 25 0.44 8.38 -21.37
C THR A 25 1.30 7.49 -20.49
N LEU A 26 2.61 7.50 -20.74
CA LEU A 26 3.60 6.73 -20.01
C LEU A 26 4.29 7.59 -18.97
N LEU A 27 4.63 6.99 -17.83
CA LEU A 27 5.31 7.62 -16.70
C LEU A 27 6.76 7.17 -16.62
N TRP A 28 7.63 8.03 -16.08
CA TRP A 28 9.02 7.71 -15.77
C TRP A 28 9.14 6.37 -15.02
N GLY A 29 9.95 5.45 -15.55
CA GLY A 29 10.11 4.08 -15.06
C GLY A 29 9.15 3.05 -15.67
N ASP A 30 8.19 3.46 -16.51
CA ASP A 30 7.28 2.51 -17.16
C ASP A 30 8.07 1.51 -18.02
N PRO A 31 7.79 0.21 -17.90
CA PRO A 31 8.48 -0.81 -18.66
C PRO A 31 8.11 -0.77 -20.14
N LEU A 32 9.11 -0.97 -20.98
CA LEU A 32 9.03 -0.92 -22.43
C LEU A 32 9.56 -2.23 -23.04
N GLN A 33 8.79 -2.77 -23.99
CA GLN A 33 9.29 -3.77 -24.92
C GLN A 33 9.59 -3.07 -26.25
N VAL A 34 10.87 -2.92 -26.60
CA VAL A 34 11.26 -2.38 -27.91
C VAL A 34 10.94 -3.38 -29.01
N LEU A 35 10.25 -2.89 -30.03
CA LEU A 35 9.87 -3.66 -31.21
C LEU A 35 10.73 -3.28 -32.42
N GLU A 36 11.02 -1.99 -32.58
CA GLU A 36 11.73 -1.44 -33.73
C GLU A 36 12.46 -0.14 -33.35
N ARG A 37 13.62 0.11 -33.95
CA ARG A 37 14.33 1.39 -33.86
C ARG A 37 14.43 1.99 -35.25
N SER A 38 13.97 3.24 -35.41
CA SER A 38 13.96 3.95 -36.69
C SER A 38 14.37 5.41 -36.48
N GLY A 39 15.65 5.71 -36.78
CA GLY A 39 16.24 7.02 -36.55
C GLY A 39 16.12 7.49 -35.10
N GLU A 40 15.56 8.68 -34.90
CA GLU A 40 15.35 9.30 -33.57
C GLU A 40 14.12 8.77 -32.81
N ARG A 41 13.44 7.75 -33.34
CA ARG A 41 12.25 7.17 -32.71
C ARG A 41 12.40 5.67 -32.49
N VAL A 42 11.73 5.18 -31.46
CA VAL A 42 11.70 3.77 -31.09
C VAL A 42 10.24 3.35 -30.97
N LYS A 43 9.85 2.30 -31.69
CA LYS A 43 8.54 1.68 -31.57
C LYS A 43 8.58 0.72 -30.39
N VAL A 44 7.68 0.93 -29.45
CA VAL A 44 7.60 0.16 -28.20
C VAL A 44 6.20 -0.39 -27.99
N ARG A 45 6.13 -1.50 -27.25
CA ARG A 45 4.91 -1.95 -26.59
C ARG A 45 5.00 -1.63 -25.10
N ALA A 46 3.96 -0.97 -24.58
CA ALA A 46 3.78 -0.65 -23.16
C ALA A 46 2.29 -0.58 -22.84
N ARG A 47 1.83 -1.08 -21.68
CA ARG A 47 0.40 -1.09 -21.29
C ARG A 47 -0.54 -1.67 -22.37
N ARG A 48 -0.11 -2.75 -23.05
CA ARG A 48 -0.80 -3.37 -24.22
C ARG A 48 -1.04 -2.44 -25.42
N ARG A 49 -0.43 -1.26 -25.45
CA ARG A 49 -0.47 -0.34 -26.58
C ARG A 49 0.87 -0.37 -27.31
N VAL A 50 0.81 -0.18 -28.62
CA VAL A 50 1.99 -0.05 -29.46
C VAL A 50 2.06 1.36 -29.99
N GLY A 51 3.24 1.98 -29.90
CA GLY A 51 3.45 3.33 -30.40
C GLY A 51 4.92 3.73 -30.38
N TRP A 52 5.17 4.99 -30.71
CA TRP A 52 6.49 5.57 -30.86
C TRP A 52 6.85 6.48 -29.70
N LEU A 53 8.12 6.40 -29.29
CA LEU A 53 8.77 7.30 -28.35
C LEU A 53 10.05 7.88 -28.97
N PRO A 54 10.54 9.04 -28.52
CA PRO A 54 11.89 9.50 -28.83
C PRO A 54 12.93 8.47 -28.37
N ALA A 55 13.97 8.22 -29.17
CA ALA A 55 15.00 7.22 -28.84
C ALA A 55 15.73 7.54 -27.54
N GLY A 56 16.03 8.81 -27.28
CA GLY A 56 16.65 9.28 -26.04
C GLY A 56 15.74 9.19 -24.81
N ALA A 57 14.47 8.79 -24.95
CA ALA A 57 13.56 8.56 -23.83
C ALA A 57 13.57 7.10 -23.33
N VAL A 58 14.25 6.20 -24.02
CA VAL A 58 14.33 4.77 -23.66
C VAL A 58 15.67 4.50 -22.98
N GLY A 59 15.63 3.99 -21.75
CA GLY A 59 16.81 3.62 -20.97
C GLY A 59 16.73 2.20 -20.43
N ASP A 60 17.78 1.77 -19.75
CA ASP A 60 17.91 0.41 -19.21
C ASP A 60 17.79 0.36 -17.67
N THR A 61 17.64 1.51 -17.03
CA THR A 61 17.54 1.62 -15.57
C THR A 61 16.08 1.63 -15.12
N GLY A 62 15.71 0.65 -14.29
CA GLY A 62 14.44 0.65 -13.57
C GLY A 62 14.46 1.59 -12.36
N LEU A 63 13.30 1.85 -11.79
CA LEU A 63 13.13 2.66 -10.59
C LEU A 63 12.72 1.81 -9.39
N LEU A 64 12.96 2.33 -8.19
CA LEU A 64 12.18 1.90 -7.03
C LEU A 64 10.76 2.44 -7.24
N GLU A 65 9.79 1.55 -7.23
CA GLU A 65 8.37 1.90 -7.38
C GLU A 65 7.61 1.47 -6.13
N VAL A 66 6.80 2.36 -5.57
CA VAL A 66 5.92 2.12 -4.41
C VAL A 66 4.52 2.58 -4.80
N TYR A 67 3.62 1.61 -4.92
CA TYR A 67 2.22 1.81 -5.26
C TYR A 67 1.40 1.73 -3.99
N VAL A 68 0.86 2.86 -3.51
CA VAL A 68 -0.11 2.88 -2.42
C VAL A 68 -1.50 2.81 -3.04
N ILE A 69 -2.15 1.67 -2.84
CA ILE A 69 -3.37 1.25 -3.53
C ILE A 69 -4.58 1.65 -2.69
N ASP A 70 -5.57 2.27 -3.32
CA ASP A 70 -6.89 2.43 -2.71
C ASP A 70 -7.54 1.05 -2.50
N VAL A 71 -7.71 0.71 -1.24
CA VAL A 71 -8.34 -0.53 -0.79
C VAL A 71 -9.55 -0.25 0.11
N GLY A 72 -10.10 0.97 0.04
CA GLY A 72 -11.04 1.46 1.03
C GLY A 72 -10.33 1.73 2.36
N GLN A 73 -11.00 1.41 3.48
CA GLN A 73 -10.34 1.42 4.77
C GLN A 73 -9.33 0.26 4.85
N GLY A 74 -8.07 0.59 5.14
CA GLY A 74 -6.98 -0.38 5.13
C GLY A 74 -5.71 0.12 4.45
N ASP A 75 -4.71 -0.76 4.41
CA ASP A 75 -3.46 -0.55 3.68
C ASP A 75 -3.28 -1.58 2.57
N GLY A 76 -2.76 -1.14 1.43
CA GLY A 76 -2.24 -2.03 0.39
C GLY A 76 -1.10 -1.36 -0.35
N VAL A 77 0.10 -1.92 -0.26
CA VAL A 77 1.30 -1.34 -0.86
C VAL A 77 2.05 -2.37 -1.68
N LEU A 78 2.17 -2.12 -2.99
CA LEU A 78 3.01 -2.94 -3.88
C LEU A 78 4.33 -2.21 -4.15
N VAL A 79 5.45 -2.86 -3.89
CA VAL A 79 6.80 -2.32 -4.07
C VAL A 79 7.54 -3.13 -5.12
N ARG A 80 8.26 -2.44 -6.01
CA ARG A 80 9.19 -3.04 -6.95
C ARG A 80 10.59 -2.49 -6.71
N THR A 81 11.57 -3.36 -6.51
CA THR A 81 12.97 -2.96 -6.33
C THR A 81 13.73 -3.02 -7.66
N PRO A 82 14.55 -2.00 -8.01
CA PRO A 82 15.07 -1.84 -9.37
C PRO A 82 16.25 -2.77 -9.70
N HIS A 83 17.08 -3.11 -8.71
CA HIS A 83 18.32 -3.87 -8.92
C HIS A 83 18.06 -5.35 -9.25
N ASP A 84 17.04 -5.96 -8.63
CA ASP A 84 16.71 -7.37 -8.75
C ASP A 84 15.35 -7.63 -9.44
N ASP A 85 14.68 -6.57 -9.90
CA ASP A 85 13.32 -6.60 -10.46
C ASP A 85 12.31 -7.34 -9.56
N ALA A 86 12.53 -7.33 -8.25
CA ALA A 86 11.71 -8.08 -7.31
C ALA A 86 10.47 -7.29 -6.87
N TRP A 87 9.37 -8.02 -6.67
CA TRP A 87 8.10 -7.49 -6.22
C TRP A 87 7.81 -7.88 -4.78
N HIS A 88 7.29 -6.93 -4.01
CA HIS A 88 6.91 -7.08 -2.62
C HIS A 88 5.51 -6.54 -2.41
N LEU A 89 4.66 -7.29 -1.72
CA LEU A 89 3.34 -6.82 -1.31
C LEU A 89 3.34 -6.63 0.21
N ILE A 90 3.00 -5.44 0.67
CA ILE A 90 2.83 -5.10 2.08
C ILE A 90 1.38 -4.71 2.30
N ASP A 91 0.67 -5.56 3.04
CA ASP A 91 -0.77 -5.52 3.20
C ASP A 91 -1.53 -5.55 1.86
N ALA A 92 -2.83 -5.73 1.93
CA ALA A 92 -3.67 -5.92 0.76
C ALA A 92 -5.13 -5.45 0.97
N GLY A 93 -5.40 -4.69 2.02
CA GLY A 93 -6.72 -4.16 2.30
C GLY A 93 -7.73 -5.19 2.79
N ILE A 94 -8.98 -4.76 2.89
CA ILE A 94 -10.15 -5.64 3.02
C ILE A 94 -10.36 -6.48 1.75
N ARG A 95 -11.08 -7.60 1.88
CA ARG A 95 -11.46 -8.44 0.73
C ARG A 95 -12.21 -7.61 -0.29
N ALA A 96 -11.98 -7.90 -1.57
CA ALA A 96 -12.64 -7.23 -2.68
C ALA A 96 -14.17 -7.30 -2.54
N ALA A 97 -14.72 -8.46 -2.16
CA ALA A 97 -16.16 -8.65 -2.00
C ALA A 97 -16.79 -7.74 -0.94
N ASP A 98 -16.03 -7.29 0.05
CA ASP A 98 -16.52 -6.47 1.16
C ASP A 98 -16.36 -4.97 0.88
N GLN A 99 -15.61 -4.59 -0.15
CA GLN A 99 -15.48 -3.20 -0.55
C GLN A 99 -16.76 -2.71 -1.24
N MET A 100 -17.08 -1.42 -1.08
CA MET A 100 -18.12 -0.76 -1.89
C MET A 100 -17.82 -0.88 -3.39
N THR A 101 -16.52 -0.84 -3.72
CA THR A 101 -15.96 -0.82 -5.07
C THR A 101 -15.93 -2.20 -5.73
N LYS A 102 -16.08 -3.28 -4.93
CA LYS A 102 -15.84 -4.68 -5.29
C LYS A 102 -14.43 -4.97 -5.82
N LYS A 103 -13.49 -4.13 -5.43
CA LYS A 103 -12.20 -3.94 -6.09
C LYS A 103 -11.13 -3.63 -5.03
N GLY A 104 -10.17 -4.52 -4.81
CA GLY A 104 -9.11 -4.37 -3.80
C GLY A 104 -7.68 -4.53 -4.32
N ALA A 105 -6.70 -4.70 -3.42
CA ALA A 105 -5.29 -4.82 -3.83
C ALA A 105 -5.04 -6.00 -4.77
N ALA A 106 -5.74 -7.14 -4.57
CA ALA A 106 -5.66 -8.30 -5.46
C ALA A 106 -6.02 -7.93 -6.91
N ASN A 107 -7.06 -7.13 -7.11
CA ASN A 107 -7.48 -6.66 -8.43
C ASN A 107 -6.40 -5.77 -9.07
N PHE A 108 -5.83 -4.83 -8.31
CA PHE A 108 -4.75 -3.98 -8.80
C PHE A 108 -3.50 -4.80 -9.18
N VAL A 109 -3.07 -5.74 -8.33
CA VAL A 109 -1.93 -6.62 -8.62
C VAL A 109 -2.19 -7.44 -9.88
N ARG A 110 -3.38 -8.04 -10.02
CA ARG A 110 -3.75 -8.79 -11.24
C ARG A 110 -3.70 -7.89 -12.48
N TRP A 111 -4.29 -6.70 -12.42
CA TRP A 111 -4.22 -5.72 -13.51
C TRP A 111 -2.78 -5.32 -13.83
N LYS A 112 -1.96 -5.01 -12.82
CA LYS A 112 -0.56 -4.63 -13.01
C LYS A 112 0.21 -5.72 -13.75
N PHE A 113 0.03 -6.97 -13.38
CA PHE A 113 0.77 -8.06 -14.02
C PHE A 113 0.17 -8.43 -15.38
N ILE A 114 -1.15 -8.63 -15.48
CA ILE A 114 -1.82 -9.10 -16.70
C ILE A 114 -1.92 -7.98 -17.74
N ASP A 115 -2.36 -6.80 -17.35
CA ASP A 115 -2.62 -5.67 -18.25
C ASP A 115 -1.39 -4.83 -18.54
N ASP A 116 -0.67 -4.41 -17.50
CA ASP A 116 0.48 -3.52 -17.68
C ASP A 116 1.74 -4.30 -18.10
N LEU A 117 2.08 -5.35 -17.36
CA LEU A 117 3.31 -6.13 -17.60
C LEU A 117 3.15 -7.30 -18.57
N GLN A 118 1.93 -7.66 -18.98
CA GLN A 118 1.63 -8.81 -19.85
C GLN A 118 2.19 -10.14 -19.31
N ARG A 119 2.04 -10.35 -18.00
CA ARG A 119 2.39 -11.56 -17.26
C ARG A 119 1.12 -12.21 -16.73
N ASP A 120 0.96 -13.50 -16.96
CA ASP A 120 -0.18 -14.31 -16.49
C ASP A 120 -0.03 -14.80 -15.03
N ARG A 121 1.07 -14.39 -14.39
CA ARG A 121 1.43 -14.75 -13.02
C ARG A 121 2.09 -13.59 -12.30
N VAL A 122 2.09 -13.67 -10.98
CA VAL A 122 2.93 -12.85 -10.11
C VAL A 122 3.87 -13.74 -9.30
N SER A 123 5.13 -13.31 -9.18
CA SER A 123 6.09 -13.87 -8.24
C SER A 123 6.48 -12.78 -7.25
N LEU A 124 6.03 -12.93 -6.00
CA LEU A 124 6.35 -12.03 -4.90
C LEU A 124 7.55 -12.60 -4.15
N LYS A 125 8.64 -11.83 -4.10
CA LYS A 125 9.80 -12.19 -3.27
C LYS A 125 9.45 -12.08 -1.78
N ASN A 126 8.66 -11.07 -1.43
CA ASN A 126 8.11 -10.91 -0.08
C ASN A 126 6.61 -10.56 -0.14
N ALA A 127 5.79 -11.27 0.63
CA ALA A 127 4.45 -10.82 1.01
C ALA A 127 4.47 -10.56 2.51
N ILE A 128 3.94 -9.42 2.95
CA ILE A 128 4.04 -8.96 4.34
C ILE A 128 2.64 -8.58 4.81
N VAL A 129 2.22 -9.11 5.96
CA VAL A 129 1.05 -8.62 6.69
C VAL A 129 1.54 -7.90 7.93
N THR A 130 1.34 -6.60 8.01
CA THR A 130 1.91 -5.76 9.07
C THR A 130 1.32 -6.13 10.43
N HIS A 131 0.01 -6.40 10.49
CA HIS A 131 -0.68 -6.86 11.68
C HIS A 131 -2.00 -7.58 11.30
N PRO A 132 -2.59 -8.39 12.20
CA PRO A 132 -3.69 -9.28 11.82
C PRO A 132 -5.07 -8.61 11.90
N ASP A 133 -5.27 -7.62 11.04
CA ASP A 133 -6.56 -6.95 10.82
C ASP A 133 -7.09 -7.25 9.41
N ALA A 134 -8.39 -7.45 9.30
CA ALA A 134 -9.00 -7.84 8.03
C ALA A 134 -8.85 -6.76 6.95
N ASP A 135 -8.77 -5.49 7.32
CA ASP A 135 -8.44 -4.36 6.46
C ASP A 135 -6.96 -4.26 6.08
N HIS A 136 -6.12 -5.17 6.55
CA HIS A 136 -4.72 -5.31 6.12
C HIS A 136 -4.46 -6.59 5.35
N TYR A 137 -5.12 -7.70 5.69
CA TYR A 137 -4.85 -9.00 5.06
C TYR A 137 -6.00 -9.52 4.17
N GLY A 138 -7.19 -8.93 4.19
CA GLY A 138 -8.37 -9.42 3.49
C GLY A 138 -8.11 -9.65 1.99
N GLY A 139 -7.61 -8.64 1.28
CA GLY A 139 -7.25 -8.79 -0.14
C GLY A 139 -6.07 -9.73 -0.40
N MET A 140 -5.29 -10.09 0.62
CA MET A 140 -4.23 -11.12 0.51
C MET A 140 -4.88 -12.50 0.34
N ILE A 141 -6.01 -12.75 1.00
CA ILE A 141 -6.79 -13.98 0.84
C ILE A 141 -7.27 -14.10 -0.61
N ASP A 142 -7.80 -13.02 -1.17
CA ASP A 142 -8.25 -12.97 -2.57
C ASP A 142 -7.10 -13.22 -3.55
N LEU A 143 -5.94 -12.59 -3.32
CA LEU A 143 -4.78 -12.75 -4.17
C LEU A 143 -4.24 -14.18 -4.12
N LEU A 144 -3.91 -14.69 -2.93
CA LEU A 144 -3.34 -16.02 -2.75
C LEU A 144 -4.30 -17.14 -3.15
N GLY A 145 -5.61 -16.90 -3.09
CA GLY A 145 -6.62 -17.83 -3.61
C GLY A 145 -6.55 -18.01 -5.13
N GLY A 146 -5.96 -17.08 -5.88
CA GLY A 146 -5.70 -17.17 -7.31
C GLY A 146 -6.94 -17.12 -8.23
N ALA A 147 -8.16 -17.24 -7.69
CA ALA A 147 -9.39 -17.24 -8.47
C ALA A 147 -9.71 -15.86 -9.06
N LEU A 148 -9.92 -15.82 -10.38
CA LEU A 148 -10.41 -14.64 -11.10
C LEU A 148 -11.95 -14.66 -11.19
N PRO A 149 -12.61 -13.49 -11.32
CA PRO A 149 -14.07 -13.42 -11.43
C PRO A 149 -14.68 -14.21 -12.59
N ASP A 150 -13.92 -14.41 -13.66
CA ASP A 150 -14.33 -15.17 -14.85
C ASP A 150 -14.04 -16.69 -14.75
N GLY A 151 -13.69 -17.17 -13.55
CA GLY A 151 -13.39 -18.58 -13.29
C GLY A 151 -11.99 -19.03 -13.70
N ARG A 152 -11.18 -18.16 -14.33
CA ARG A 152 -9.77 -18.46 -14.59
C ARG A 152 -8.95 -18.42 -13.29
N THR A 153 -7.75 -18.98 -13.35
CA THR A 153 -6.77 -18.91 -12.26
C THR A 153 -5.61 -18.01 -12.66
N PHE A 154 -5.26 -17.08 -11.77
CA PHE A 154 -4.04 -16.29 -11.83
C PHE A 154 -2.99 -16.93 -10.92
N ALA A 155 -1.85 -17.32 -11.49
CA ALA A 155 -0.82 -18.01 -10.71
C ALA A 155 -0.10 -17.01 -9.78
N VAL A 156 -0.05 -17.36 -8.49
CA VAL A 156 0.59 -16.55 -7.46
C VAL A 156 1.67 -17.38 -6.78
N GLU A 157 2.91 -16.94 -6.92
CA GLU A 157 4.06 -17.52 -6.23
C GLU A 157 4.54 -16.53 -5.16
N VAL A 158 4.76 -17.03 -3.93
CA VAL A 158 5.33 -16.23 -2.84
C VAL A 158 6.56 -16.95 -2.31
N GLU A 159 7.72 -16.31 -2.40
CA GLU A 159 8.95 -16.88 -1.84
C GLU A 159 8.91 -16.84 -0.30
N ARG A 160 8.60 -15.67 0.27
CA ARG A 160 8.59 -15.45 1.72
C ARG A 160 7.36 -14.68 2.15
N PHE A 161 6.69 -15.20 3.16
CA PHE A 161 5.62 -14.50 3.86
C PHE A 161 6.12 -14.03 5.22
N TRP A 162 5.94 -12.76 5.52
CA TRP A 162 6.35 -12.13 6.77
C TRP A 162 5.16 -11.55 7.51
N HIS A 163 5.23 -11.56 8.84
CA HIS A 163 4.20 -10.95 9.69
C HIS A 163 4.76 -10.50 11.05
N SER A 164 3.96 -9.82 11.86
CA SER A 164 4.37 -9.29 13.18
C SER A 164 4.55 -10.34 14.28
N GLY A 165 4.07 -11.57 14.07
CA GLY A 165 4.02 -12.61 15.10
C GLY A 165 2.66 -12.85 15.72
N ILE A 166 1.75 -11.88 15.61
CA ILE A 166 0.46 -11.92 16.29
C ILE A 166 -0.55 -12.72 15.46
N GLY A 167 -1.32 -13.58 16.13
CA GLY A 167 -2.44 -14.33 15.53
C GLY A 167 -3.80 -13.78 15.94
N ARG A 168 -4.88 -14.34 15.38
CA ARG A 168 -6.27 -14.10 15.83
C ARG A 168 -6.91 -15.41 16.21
N PHE A 169 -7.04 -15.64 17.51
CA PHE A 169 -7.54 -16.90 18.08
C PHE A 169 -9.01 -16.81 18.47
N ARG A 170 -9.73 -17.93 18.32
CA ARG A 170 -11.16 -18.04 18.61
C ARG A 170 -11.47 -17.96 20.10
N ASP A 171 -10.67 -18.65 20.90
CA ASP A 171 -10.91 -18.87 22.32
C ASP A 171 -9.75 -18.35 23.17
N GLY A 172 -10.05 -17.84 24.37
CA GLY A 172 -9.06 -17.30 25.30
C GLY A 172 -8.47 -15.97 24.86
N ALA A 173 -7.16 -15.79 25.06
CA ALA A 173 -6.46 -14.58 24.65
C ALA A 173 -6.38 -14.48 23.12
N LYS A 174 -7.03 -13.45 22.56
CA LYS A 174 -7.30 -13.31 21.12
C LYS A 174 -6.06 -13.07 20.27
N LEU A 175 -5.02 -12.47 20.84
CA LEU A 175 -3.77 -12.14 20.14
C LEU A 175 -2.66 -13.18 20.32
N GLY A 176 -2.86 -14.14 21.23
CA GLY A 176 -1.83 -15.09 21.68
C GLY A 176 -1.82 -15.17 23.21
N ALA A 177 -1.33 -16.28 23.76
CA ALA A 177 -1.16 -16.43 25.19
C ALA A 177 -0.29 -15.31 25.78
N LEU A 178 -0.72 -14.79 26.92
CA LEU A 178 -0.03 -13.74 27.66
C LEU A 178 0.79 -14.35 28.79
N ARG A 179 1.97 -13.79 29.04
CA ARG A 179 2.79 -14.09 30.21
C ARG A 179 3.11 -12.82 30.97
N ALA A 180 3.06 -12.91 32.30
CA ALA A 180 3.53 -11.84 33.15
C ALA A 180 5.07 -11.82 33.18
N ASP A 181 5.67 -10.64 33.01
CA ASP A 181 7.12 -10.45 33.15
C ASP A 181 7.39 -9.02 33.67
N THR A 182 8.18 -8.92 34.73
CA THR A 182 8.54 -7.64 35.37
C THR A 182 9.94 -7.17 35.01
N GLY A 183 10.72 -7.98 34.29
CA GLY A 183 12.02 -7.66 33.73
C GLY A 183 11.89 -6.80 32.48
N VAL A 184 11.46 -5.55 32.65
CA VAL A 184 11.34 -4.62 31.53
C VAL A 184 12.72 -4.21 31.05
N THR A 185 13.02 -4.43 29.78
CA THR A 185 14.25 -3.90 29.17
C THR A 185 14.20 -2.36 29.23
N PRO A 186 15.19 -1.68 29.83
CA PRO A 186 15.22 -0.22 29.84
C PRO A 186 15.24 0.32 28.40
N LEU A 187 14.34 1.26 28.10
CA LEU A 187 14.33 1.91 26.80
C LEU A 187 15.46 2.94 26.75
N PRO A 188 16.26 2.98 25.67
CA PRO A 188 17.43 3.86 25.56
C PRO A 188 17.13 5.35 25.74
N GLN A 189 15.97 5.80 25.27
CA GLN A 189 15.58 7.21 25.33
C GLN A 189 14.40 7.41 26.30
N PRO A 190 14.58 8.22 27.37
CA PRO A 190 13.51 8.52 28.32
C PRO A 190 12.52 9.58 27.77
N GLY A 191 11.38 9.76 28.46
CA GLY A 191 10.47 10.90 28.20
C GLY A 191 9.28 10.63 27.26
N PHE A 192 9.05 9.38 26.85
CA PHE A 192 7.97 9.05 25.92
C PHE A 192 6.63 8.68 26.58
N GLY A 193 6.51 8.68 27.92
CA GLY A 193 5.22 8.41 28.59
C GLY A 193 4.74 6.95 28.52
N ILE A 194 5.61 6.04 28.09
CA ILE A 194 5.33 4.61 28.01
C ILE A 194 5.17 4.06 29.43
N LYS A 195 3.98 3.54 29.73
CA LYS A 195 3.72 2.90 31.02
C LYS A 195 4.49 1.58 31.08
N PRO A 196 5.13 1.24 32.22
CA PRO A 196 5.65 -0.10 32.43
C PRO A 196 4.51 -1.12 32.23
N GLN A 197 4.72 -2.08 31.36
CA GLN A 197 3.78 -3.17 31.14
C GLN A 197 4.39 -4.44 31.70
N ALA A 198 3.58 -5.17 32.45
CA ALA A 198 3.98 -6.43 33.07
C ALA A 198 3.45 -7.65 32.31
N LYS A 199 2.81 -7.48 31.15
CA LYS A 199 2.25 -8.58 30.33
C LYS A 199 2.77 -8.51 28.90
N PHE A 200 3.06 -9.68 28.36
CA PHE A 200 3.60 -9.85 27.01
C PHE A 200 2.88 -10.99 26.30
N ILE A 201 2.58 -10.82 25.02
CA ILE A 201 2.19 -11.90 24.11
C ILE A 201 3.44 -12.76 23.87
N VAL A 202 3.35 -14.04 24.22
CA VAL A 202 4.44 -15.02 24.10
C VAL A 202 4.13 -16.16 23.14
N GLU A 203 2.85 -16.40 22.81
CA GLU A 203 2.46 -17.29 21.72
C GLU A 203 2.57 -16.53 20.40
N LEU A 204 3.78 -16.52 19.85
CA LEU A 204 4.09 -15.88 18.57
C LEU A 204 4.09 -16.93 17.45
N LEU A 205 3.54 -16.59 16.29
CA LEU A 205 3.64 -17.47 15.12
C LEU A 205 5.02 -17.21 14.47
N ASP A 206 5.89 -18.21 14.45
CA ASP A 206 7.24 -18.06 13.85
C ASP A 206 7.42 -18.76 12.50
N GLY A 207 6.42 -19.51 12.00
CA GLY A 207 6.63 -20.37 10.85
C GLY A 207 5.39 -21.09 10.34
N LYS A 208 5.57 -21.78 9.22
CA LYS A 208 4.47 -22.36 8.41
C LYS A 208 3.60 -23.36 9.18
N THR A 209 4.19 -24.09 10.13
CA THR A 209 3.48 -25.04 11.00
C THR A 209 2.47 -24.36 11.91
N HIS A 210 2.80 -23.20 12.48
CA HIS A 210 1.87 -22.43 13.32
C HIS A 210 0.62 -21.99 12.55
N PHE A 211 0.73 -21.74 11.24
CA PHE A 211 -0.42 -21.41 10.39
C PHE A 211 -1.20 -22.64 9.93
N LYS A 212 -0.50 -23.73 9.58
CA LYS A 212 -1.10 -24.96 9.05
C LYS A 212 -1.76 -25.82 10.13
N SER A 213 -1.21 -25.83 11.33
CA SER A 213 -1.62 -26.69 12.44
C SER A 213 -1.43 -25.95 13.76
N PRO A 214 -2.22 -24.88 14.00
CA PRO A 214 -2.12 -24.11 15.23
C PRO A 214 -2.61 -24.95 16.43
N GLU A 215 -2.03 -24.70 17.60
CA GLU A 215 -2.49 -25.33 18.86
C GLU A 215 -3.92 -24.90 19.22
N ARG A 216 -4.27 -23.65 18.91
CA ARG A 216 -5.59 -23.06 19.12
C ARG A 216 -6.20 -22.64 17.80
N ALA A 217 -7.51 -22.84 17.65
CA ALA A 217 -8.19 -22.47 16.40
C ALA A 217 -8.13 -20.96 16.17
N PHE A 218 -7.85 -20.57 14.92
CA PHE A 218 -7.95 -19.17 14.49
C PHE A 218 -9.41 -18.72 14.32
N ALA A 219 -9.65 -17.42 14.41
CA ALA A 219 -10.96 -16.77 14.34
C ALA A 219 -11.22 -16.14 12.97
N GLY A 220 -12.47 -16.26 12.49
CA GLY A 220 -12.97 -15.56 11.30
C GLY A 220 -12.07 -15.70 10.08
N ASP A 221 -11.92 -14.60 9.33
CA ASP A 221 -11.11 -14.54 8.10
C ASP A 221 -9.62 -14.79 8.32
N PHE A 222 -9.11 -14.66 9.54
CA PHE A 222 -7.71 -14.97 9.82
C PHE A 222 -7.43 -16.47 9.64
N ALA A 223 -8.43 -17.34 9.86
CA ALA A 223 -8.30 -18.77 9.59
C ALA A 223 -8.13 -19.06 8.08
N ASP A 224 -8.82 -18.30 7.23
CA ASP A 224 -8.69 -18.40 5.77
C ASP A 224 -7.31 -17.95 5.29
N LEU A 225 -6.83 -16.81 5.82
CA LEU A 225 -5.46 -16.37 5.58
C LEU A 225 -4.46 -17.44 6.02
N ALA A 226 -4.61 -17.98 7.24
CA ALA A 226 -3.69 -18.96 7.79
C ALA A 226 -3.61 -20.24 6.94
N ARG A 227 -4.74 -20.71 6.40
CA ARG A 227 -4.77 -21.85 5.47
C ARG A 227 -3.96 -21.58 4.20
N LEU A 228 -4.07 -20.37 3.64
CA LEU A 228 -3.33 -19.98 2.43
C LEU A 228 -1.84 -19.76 2.73
N VAL A 229 -1.50 -19.07 3.81
CA VAL A 229 -0.11 -18.88 4.28
C VAL A 229 0.55 -20.21 4.65
N GLY A 230 -0.22 -21.15 5.18
CA GLY A 230 0.21 -22.52 5.48
C GLY A 230 0.50 -23.37 4.24
N THR A 231 0.16 -22.90 3.03
CA THR A 231 0.29 -23.67 1.78
C THR A 231 1.09 -22.94 0.70
N VAL A 232 0.70 -21.73 0.32
CA VAL A 232 1.19 -21.00 -0.87
C VAL A 232 2.65 -20.51 -0.74
N PRO A 233 3.06 -19.77 0.32
CA PRO A 233 4.43 -19.29 0.45
C PRO A 233 5.43 -20.42 0.64
N ARG A 234 6.63 -20.31 0.05
CA ARG A 234 7.71 -21.27 0.28
C ARG A 234 8.22 -21.22 1.71
N ARG A 235 8.35 -20.02 2.28
CA ARG A 235 8.77 -19.78 3.67
C ARG A 235 7.82 -18.81 4.35
N VAL A 236 7.65 -19.01 5.65
CA VAL A 236 6.87 -18.13 6.54
C VAL A 236 7.75 -17.79 7.72
N GLY A 237 7.79 -16.53 8.13
CA GLY A 237 8.55 -16.09 9.29
C GLY A 237 7.97 -14.82 9.90
N ARG A 238 8.41 -14.53 11.12
CA ARG A 238 8.10 -13.29 11.82
C ARG A 238 9.19 -12.24 11.55
N LEU A 239 8.81 -10.97 11.53
CA LEU A 239 9.72 -9.83 11.55
C LEU A 239 9.68 -9.12 12.90
N ALA A 240 10.80 -8.53 13.29
CA ALA A 240 10.97 -7.64 14.43
C ALA A 240 12.14 -6.67 14.20
N HIS A 241 12.19 -5.58 14.96
CA HIS A 241 13.29 -4.60 14.89
C HIS A 241 14.69 -5.22 15.07
N THR A 242 14.79 -6.36 15.78
CA THR A 242 16.04 -7.10 15.99
C THR A 242 16.60 -7.75 14.74
N ASP A 243 15.77 -8.02 13.73
CA ASP A 243 16.25 -8.52 12.43
C ASP A 243 17.12 -7.48 11.73
N GLY A 244 16.85 -6.20 12.01
CA GLY A 244 17.54 -5.05 11.45
C GLY A 244 17.19 -4.79 9.99
N TRP A 245 17.32 -5.78 9.11
CA TRP A 245 17.02 -5.66 7.69
C TRP A 245 16.13 -6.82 7.25
N LEU A 246 15.21 -6.54 6.33
CA LEU A 246 14.45 -7.58 5.66
C LEU A 246 15.44 -8.57 5.01
N PRO A 247 15.30 -9.89 5.20
CA PRO A 247 16.31 -10.83 4.71
C PRO A 247 16.59 -10.68 3.22
N GLY A 248 17.86 -10.40 2.88
CA GLY A 248 18.33 -10.12 1.52
C GLY A 248 18.32 -8.65 1.10
N TYR A 249 17.96 -7.72 2.01
CA TYR A 249 17.85 -6.28 1.76
C TYR A 249 18.65 -5.43 2.76
N ALA A 250 19.78 -5.97 3.25
CA ALA A 250 20.78 -5.14 3.91
C ALA A 250 21.45 -4.19 2.89
N PRO A 251 22.04 -3.06 3.33
CA PRO A 251 22.65 -2.08 2.44
C PRO A 251 23.71 -2.70 1.52
N ALA A 252 23.55 -2.46 0.23
CA ALA A 252 24.49 -2.84 -0.80
C ALA A 252 24.56 -1.75 -1.88
N ALA A 253 25.73 -1.58 -2.50
CA ALA A 253 25.94 -0.52 -3.48
C ALA A 253 24.96 -0.65 -4.67
N GLY A 254 24.24 0.43 -4.96
CA GLY A 254 23.27 0.48 -6.07
C GLY A 254 21.99 -0.33 -5.88
N ALA A 255 21.78 -0.96 -4.71
CA ALA A 255 20.58 -1.71 -4.40
C ALA A 255 19.70 -0.95 -3.39
N ALA A 256 18.39 -1.22 -3.43
CA ALA A 256 17.49 -0.77 -2.39
C ALA A 256 17.72 -1.60 -1.11
N ALA A 257 17.73 -0.93 0.04
CA ALA A 257 17.78 -1.55 1.36
C ALA A 257 16.43 -1.41 2.06
N ILE A 258 16.04 -2.40 2.86
CA ILE A 258 14.75 -2.41 3.56
C ILE A 258 15.01 -2.71 5.03
N ARG A 259 15.03 -1.66 5.85
CA ARG A 259 15.21 -1.72 7.30
C ARG A 259 13.92 -2.15 7.98
N VAL A 260 14.01 -3.01 8.99
CA VAL A 260 12.89 -3.41 9.85
C VAL A 260 13.02 -2.64 11.17
N LEU A 261 12.04 -1.79 11.47
CA LEU A 261 12.00 -0.94 12.66
C LEU A 261 11.03 -1.44 13.73
N GLY A 262 10.06 -2.27 13.34
CA GLY A 262 9.04 -2.82 14.22
C GLY A 262 8.49 -4.12 13.67
N PRO A 263 7.82 -4.94 14.50
CA PRO A 263 7.48 -4.69 15.91
C PRO A 263 8.67 -4.73 16.88
N VAL A 264 8.44 -4.24 18.11
CA VAL A 264 9.42 -4.25 19.19
C VAL A 264 9.33 -5.56 19.98
N ALA A 265 10.17 -6.52 19.62
CA ALA A 265 10.29 -7.81 20.28
C ALA A 265 11.27 -7.76 21.46
N GLU A 266 10.81 -8.11 22.65
CA GLU A 266 11.57 -7.96 23.89
C GLU A 266 11.98 -9.32 24.44
N LYS A 267 13.24 -9.43 24.90
CA LYS A 267 13.69 -10.59 25.67
C LYS A 267 13.08 -10.53 27.06
N LEU A 268 12.56 -11.67 27.51
CA LEU A 268 11.85 -11.79 28.78
C LEU A 268 12.77 -12.42 29.84
N ALA A 269 12.61 -12.03 31.11
CA ALA A 269 13.47 -12.48 32.21
C ALA A 269 13.41 -14.01 32.41
N GLY A 270 12.23 -14.60 32.21
CA GLY A 270 12.02 -16.05 32.22
C GLY A 270 12.44 -16.78 30.94
N GLY A 271 13.21 -16.13 30.05
CA GLY A 271 13.61 -16.67 28.76
C GLY A 271 12.54 -16.55 27.67
N GLY A 272 12.97 -16.59 26.42
CA GLY A 272 12.11 -16.37 25.25
C GLY A 272 11.93 -14.89 24.90
N VAL A 273 11.08 -14.64 23.92
CA VAL A 273 10.79 -13.31 23.36
C VAL A 273 9.29 -13.08 23.42
N GLY A 274 8.87 -11.84 23.68
CA GLY A 274 7.46 -11.46 23.65
C GLY A 274 7.22 -10.07 23.09
N LEU A 275 5.96 -9.81 22.74
CA LEU A 275 5.47 -8.50 22.34
C LEU A 275 4.67 -7.89 23.48
N ARG A 276 5.00 -6.67 23.88
CA ARG A 276 4.35 -5.98 25.00
C ARG A 276 2.84 -5.86 24.80
N ASP A 277 2.06 -6.14 25.82
CA ASP A 277 0.63 -5.76 25.82
C ASP A 277 0.53 -4.23 25.98
N LEU A 278 0.07 -3.53 24.93
CA LEU A 278 0.01 -2.07 24.88
C LEU A 278 -1.30 -1.51 25.43
N GLY A 279 -2.24 -2.36 25.87
CA GLY A 279 -3.49 -1.93 26.49
C GLY A 279 -4.68 -2.77 26.05
N SER A 280 -5.45 -2.28 25.09
CA SER A 280 -6.56 -3.04 24.50
C SER A 280 -6.08 -3.90 23.34
N ASP A 281 -6.85 -4.93 22.98
CA ASP A 281 -6.54 -5.80 21.82
C ASP A 281 -6.27 -5.00 20.54
N SER A 282 -7.06 -3.94 20.28
CA SER A 282 -6.88 -3.08 19.10
C SER A 282 -5.57 -2.29 19.16
N VAL A 283 -5.30 -1.61 20.29
CA VAL A 283 -4.06 -0.84 20.48
C VAL A 283 -2.83 -1.74 20.39
N THR A 284 -2.87 -2.93 20.99
CA THR A 284 -1.75 -3.87 20.98
C THR A 284 -1.46 -4.41 19.60
N ARG A 285 -2.50 -4.85 18.87
CA ARG A 285 -2.34 -5.45 17.54
C ARG A 285 -1.85 -4.43 16.51
N ASN A 286 -2.46 -3.25 16.45
CA ASN A 286 -2.08 -2.19 15.51
C ASN A 286 -0.70 -1.62 15.87
N GLY A 287 -0.43 -1.49 17.17
CA GLY A 287 0.84 -0.98 17.69
C GLY A 287 2.04 -1.90 17.46
N HIS A 288 1.82 -3.18 17.14
CA HIS A 288 2.85 -4.12 16.72
C HIS A 288 2.87 -4.35 15.20
N SER A 289 2.39 -3.36 14.43
CA SER A 289 2.59 -3.33 12.99
C SER A 289 4.06 -3.55 12.63
N VAL A 290 4.31 -4.32 11.57
CA VAL A 290 5.63 -4.33 10.93
C VAL A 290 5.90 -2.94 10.34
N VAL A 291 7.01 -2.33 10.74
CA VAL A 291 7.42 -0.99 10.28
C VAL A 291 8.66 -1.13 9.41
N LEU A 292 8.59 -0.61 8.19
CA LEU A 292 9.64 -0.75 7.20
C LEU A 292 10.13 0.61 6.74
N ARG A 293 11.45 0.75 6.58
CA ARG A 293 12.06 1.90 5.91
C ARG A 293 12.82 1.41 4.70
N VAL A 294 12.46 1.92 3.52
CA VAL A 294 13.09 1.61 2.25
C VAL A 294 14.06 2.74 1.91
N ASP A 295 15.33 2.41 1.80
CA ASP A 295 16.42 3.33 1.43
C ASP A 295 16.89 2.98 0.01
N TYR A 296 16.96 3.95 -0.90
CA TYR A 296 17.53 3.78 -2.24
C TYR A 296 18.21 5.07 -2.71
N GLY A 297 19.53 5.04 -2.90
CA GLY A 297 20.30 6.26 -3.10
C GLY A 297 20.13 7.20 -1.90
N ALA A 298 19.74 8.45 -2.17
CA ALA A 298 19.35 9.44 -1.17
C ALA A 298 17.87 9.36 -0.76
N ALA A 299 17.04 8.63 -1.50
CA ALA A 299 15.62 8.52 -1.23
C ALA A 299 15.32 7.59 -0.06
N ARG A 300 14.40 8.02 0.80
CA ARG A 300 13.91 7.24 1.94
C ARG A 300 12.39 7.26 2.04
N ILE A 301 11.80 6.06 2.08
CA ILE A 301 10.35 5.86 2.19
C ILE A 301 10.05 5.09 3.48
N LEU A 302 9.14 5.61 4.31
CA LEU A 302 8.72 4.98 5.56
C LEU A 302 7.31 4.40 5.43
N LEU A 303 7.16 3.10 5.69
CA LEU A 303 5.90 2.38 5.75
C LEU A 303 5.60 2.03 7.21
N THR A 304 4.58 2.67 7.78
CA THR A 304 4.34 2.62 9.22
C THR A 304 3.30 1.60 9.65
N GLY A 305 2.50 1.06 8.73
CA GLY A 305 1.26 0.37 9.11
C GLY A 305 0.40 1.26 10.04
N ASP A 306 -0.11 0.66 11.10
CA ASP A 306 -1.13 1.26 11.96
C ASP A 306 -0.63 1.61 13.36
N LEU A 307 0.61 2.07 13.43
CA LEU A 307 1.16 2.60 14.66
C LEU A 307 0.23 3.63 15.28
N ASN A 308 -0.15 3.40 16.53
CA ASN A 308 -0.84 4.34 17.41
C ASN A 308 0.14 5.10 18.32
N THR A 309 -0.35 6.10 19.07
CA THR A 309 0.45 6.93 19.98
C THR A 309 1.40 6.11 20.86
N VAL A 310 0.92 5.03 21.49
CA VAL A 310 1.73 4.21 22.41
C VAL A 310 2.86 3.49 21.69
N SER A 311 2.59 2.92 20.52
CA SER A 311 3.62 2.25 19.70
C SER A 311 4.63 3.22 19.08
N GLN A 312 4.20 4.41 18.70
CA GLN A 312 5.09 5.47 18.20
C GLN A 312 6.05 5.95 19.30
N GLN A 313 5.53 6.11 20.51
CA GLN A 313 6.33 6.40 21.71
C GLN A 313 7.34 5.29 21.97
N LEU A 314 6.92 4.03 21.90
CA LEU A 314 7.80 2.87 22.07
C LEU A 314 8.94 2.86 21.05
N LEU A 315 8.64 3.11 19.79
CA LEU A 315 9.64 3.18 18.72
C LEU A 315 10.60 4.36 18.88
N LEU A 316 10.11 5.54 19.26
CA LEU A 316 10.96 6.71 19.54
C LEU A 316 11.82 6.53 20.79
N ALA A 317 11.34 5.76 21.78
CA ALA A 317 12.12 5.42 22.96
C ALA A 317 13.25 4.44 22.62
N LEU A 318 13.05 3.60 21.60
CA LEU A 318 14.00 2.58 21.15
C LEU A 318 15.02 3.11 20.12
N HIS A 319 14.57 3.94 19.18
CA HIS A 319 15.36 4.40 18.05
C HIS A 319 15.49 5.92 18.02
N PRO A 320 16.65 6.49 17.63
CA PRO A 320 16.78 7.93 17.48
C PRO A 320 15.79 8.45 16.44
N ALA A 321 15.30 9.67 16.62
CA ALA A 321 14.29 10.27 15.73
C ALA A 321 14.69 10.26 14.24
N ALA A 322 15.99 10.42 13.94
CA ALA A 322 16.53 10.38 12.58
C ALA A 322 16.31 9.04 11.85
N GLU A 323 16.06 7.95 12.58
CA GLU A 323 15.74 6.64 11.99
C GLU A 323 14.41 6.67 11.23
N PHE A 324 13.49 7.56 11.62
CA PHE A 324 12.15 7.72 11.04
C PHE A 324 12.06 8.83 10.00
N ALA A 325 13.05 9.74 9.93
CA ALA A 325 13.04 10.82 8.94
C ALA A 325 12.91 10.24 7.53
N ALA A 326 12.00 10.75 6.70
CA ALA A 326 11.71 10.20 5.37
C ALA A 326 11.46 11.31 4.34
N ASP A 327 11.63 10.99 3.06
CA ASP A 327 11.10 11.81 1.97
C ASP A 327 9.61 11.55 1.81
N VAL A 328 9.23 10.28 1.80
CA VAL A 328 7.82 9.86 1.70
C VAL A 328 7.47 9.01 2.90
N ALA A 329 6.38 9.33 3.59
CA ALA A 329 5.87 8.52 4.69
C ALA A 329 4.43 8.08 4.39
N LYS A 330 4.14 6.79 4.61
CA LYS A 330 2.76 6.34 4.76
C LYS A 330 2.22 6.89 6.07
N GLY A 331 1.07 7.57 6.03
CA GLY A 331 0.41 8.10 7.22
C GLY A 331 -0.03 6.98 8.15
N CYS A 332 0.24 7.09 9.46
CA CYS A 332 -0.09 6.02 10.40
C CYS A 332 -1.60 5.77 10.49
N HIS A 333 -2.01 4.51 10.57
CA HIS A 333 -3.38 4.09 10.91
C HIS A 333 -4.46 4.80 10.09
N HIS A 334 -4.27 4.77 8.76
CA HIS A 334 -5.12 5.43 7.76
C HIS A 334 -5.32 6.94 7.96
N GLY A 335 -4.51 7.58 8.80
CA GLY A 335 -4.69 8.99 9.18
C GLY A 335 -5.52 9.21 10.46
N SER A 336 -5.55 8.25 11.38
CA SER A 336 -6.23 8.36 12.68
C SER A 336 -5.68 9.49 13.59
N ASP A 337 -6.54 10.02 14.47
CA ASP A 337 -6.16 10.99 15.50
C ASP A 337 -5.28 10.41 16.62
N ASP A 338 -5.16 9.08 16.70
CA ASP A 338 -4.31 8.38 17.67
C ASP A 338 -2.82 8.43 17.26
N ILE A 339 -2.27 9.64 17.31
CA ILE A 339 -0.94 10.00 16.81
C ILE A 339 -0.15 10.84 17.83
N ASP A 340 1.11 10.48 18.04
CA ASP A 340 2.12 11.28 18.73
C ASP A 340 2.76 12.26 17.75
N LEU A 341 2.59 13.56 17.98
CA LEU A 341 3.13 14.61 17.12
C LEU A 341 4.67 14.60 17.07
N ARG A 342 5.35 14.05 18.08
CA ARG A 342 6.81 13.88 18.07
C ARG A 342 7.23 12.87 17.00
N PHE A 343 6.41 11.86 16.73
CA PHE A 343 6.64 10.89 15.67
C PHE A 343 6.45 11.52 14.30
N VAL A 344 5.37 12.29 14.10
CA VAL A 344 5.15 13.04 12.84
C VAL A 344 6.31 14.00 12.57
N ARG A 345 6.80 14.68 13.62
CA ARG A 345 7.99 15.54 13.55
C ARG A 345 9.27 14.76 13.26
N ALA A 346 9.43 13.56 13.80
CA ALA A 346 10.57 12.69 13.48
C ALA A 346 10.55 12.23 12.02
N CYS A 347 9.36 11.92 11.48
CA CYS A 347 9.19 11.58 10.07
C CYS A 347 9.57 12.73 9.14
N ALA A 348 9.16 13.96 9.48
CA ALA A 348 9.47 15.18 8.72
C ALA A 348 9.31 15.00 7.20
N ALA A 349 8.25 14.30 6.79
CA ALA A 349 8.09 13.85 5.42
C ALA A 349 7.93 15.02 4.44
N ARG A 350 8.48 14.89 3.24
CA ARG A 350 8.20 15.80 2.11
C ARG A 350 6.85 15.50 1.49
N ALA A 351 6.49 14.23 1.43
CA ALA A 351 5.15 13.78 1.04
C ALA A 351 4.61 12.78 2.07
N THR A 352 3.42 13.05 2.61
CA THR A 352 2.66 12.08 3.40
C THR A 352 1.59 11.46 2.51
N VAL A 353 1.59 10.13 2.40
CA VAL A 353 0.57 9.38 1.67
C VAL A 353 -0.33 8.66 2.65
N VAL A 354 -1.60 9.03 2.70
CA VAL A 354 -2.59 8.42 3.58
C VAL A 354 -3.41 7.40 2.79
N SER A 355 -3.26 6.12 3.14
CA SER A 355 -4.15 5.06 2.66
C SER A 355 -5.40 5.08 3.51
N SER A 356 -6.49 5.60 2.95
CA SER A 356 -7.80 5.72 3.62
C SER A 356 -8.91 5.46 2.60
N GLY A 357 -10.12 5.22 3.11
CA GLY A 357 -11.31 5.14 2.29
C GLY A 357 -12.58 5.43 3.07
N ASP A 358 -13.69 5.49 2.34
CA ASP A 358 -15.00 5.88 2.86
C ASP A 358 -15.59 4.75 3.72
N ASN A 359 -15.51 4.92 5.05
CA ASN A 359 -16.18 4.08 6.03
C ASN A 359 -16.70 4.98 7.16
N GLU A 360 -18.04 5.06 7.31
CA GLU A 360 -18.69 6.02 8.23
C GLU A 360 -18.22 5.86 9.69
N ASP A 361 -17.89 4.63 10.10
CA ASP A 361 -17.40 4.33 11.45
C ASP A 361 -16.00 4.92 11.72
N TYR A 362 -15.25 5.22 10.67
CA TYR A 362 -13.84 5.61 10.73
C TYR A 362 -13.54 6.70 9.69
N ALA A 363 -14.11 7.90 9.89
CA ALA A 363 -13.93 9.07 9.03
C ALA A 363 -12.46 9.57 9.02
N HIS A 364 -11.60 8.85 8.32
CA HIS A 364 -10.19 9.09 8.09
C HIS A 364 -9.97 9.63 6.66
N PRO A 365 -8.95 10.47 6.42
CA PRO A 365 -7.96 10.93 7.39
C PRO A 365 -8.49 12.05 8.28
N ARG A 366 -8.00 12.13 9.52
CA ARG A 366 -8.43 13.12 10.51
C ARG A 366 -7.71 14.46 10.35
N PRO A 367 -8.38 15.60 10.60
CA PRO A 367 -7.78 16.93 10.45
C PRO A 367 -6.47 17.12 11.22
N ARG A 368 -6.30 16.48 12.39
CA ARG A 368 -5.08 16.59 13.18
C ARG A 368 -3.86 16.04 12.44
N VAL A 369 -3.98 14.89 11.77
CA VAL A 369 -2.87 14.27 11.02
C VAL A 369 -2.56 15.08 9.78
N LEU A 370 -3.57 15.59 9.08
CA LEU A 370 -3.39 16.46 7.92
C LEU A 370 -2.62 17.74 8.31
N GLY A 371 -3.09 18.42 9.36
CA GLY A 371 -2.45 19.63 9.86
C GLY A 371 -1.04 19.38 10.42
N ALA A 372 -0.84 18.26 11.13
CA ALA A 372 0.49 17.88 11.63
C ALA A 372 1.47 17.56 10.49
N SER A 373 1.02 16.85 9.46
CA SER A 373 1.83 16.53 8.28
C SER A 373 2.23 17.80 7.53
N ALA A 374 1.31 18.75 7.35
CA ALA A 374 1.61 20.04 6.74
C ALA A 374 2.55 20.90 7.62
N ARG A 375 2.37 20.88 8.95
CA ARG A 375 3.14 21.72 9.88
C ARG A 375 4.57 21.25 10.11
N TYR A 376 4.76 19.93 10.16
CA TYR A 376 6.05 19.29 10.50
C TYR A 376 6.73 18.63 9.30
N GLY A 377 6.05 18.51 8.16
CA GLY A 377 6.65 18.08 6.91
C GLY A 377 7.72 19.05 6.42
N ARG A 378 8.60 18.56 5.55
CA ARG A 378 9.68 19.36 4.96
C ARG A 378 9.29 19.91 3.60
N GLU A 379 9.74 21.12 3.34
CA GLU A 379 9.70 21.67 1.98
C GLU A 379 10.57 20.84 1.03
N SER A 380 10.18 20.84 -0.23
CA SER A 380 10.84 20.09 -1.29
C SER A 380 11.32 21.03 -2.38
N ARG A 381 12.35 20.63 -3.12
CA ARG A 381 12.81 21.38 -4.30
C ARG A 381 12.39 20.64 -5.56
N ALA A 382 11.61 21.29 -6.40
CA ALA A 382 11.19 20.76 -7.69
C ALA A 382 12.34 20.73 -8.70
N ALA A 383 12.14 19.99 -9.79
CA ALA A 383 13.14 19.87 -10.86
C ALA A 383 13.50 21.21 -11.55
N ASP A 384 12.60 22.19 -11.53
CA ASP A 384 12.83 23.55 -12.05
C ASP A 384 13.45 24.50 -11.01
N GLY A 385 13.76 23.99 -9.81
CA GLY A 385 14.36 24.73 -8.72
C GLY A 385 13.36 25.43 -7.80
N THR A 386 12.05 25.37 -8.08
CA THR A 386 11.01 25.96 -7.23
C THR A 386 10.90 25.22 -5.90
N THR A 387 10.56 25.96 -4.84
CA THR A 387 10.30 25.37 -3.52
C THR A 387 8.83 24.98 -3.43
N MET A 388 8.58 23.77 -2.96
CA MET A 388 7.26 23.19 -2.80
C MET A 388 6.95 22.98 -1.32
N PRO A 389 5.71 23.26 -0.87
CA PRO A 389 5.29 22.92 0.48
C PRO A 389 5.26 21.38 0.67
N PRO A 390 5.18 20.91 1.93
CA PRO A 390 4.92 19.51 2.20
C PRO A 390 3.66 19.03 1.45
N LEU A 391 3.78 17.89 0.79
CA LEU A 391 2.73 17.29 -0.02
C LEU A 391 1.90 16.31 0.81
N LEU A 392 0.62 16.25 0.49
CA LEU A 392 -0.32 15.37 1.15
C LEU A 392 -1.17 14.67 0.10
N TYR A 393 -1.14 13.35 0.13
CA TYR A 393 -1.94 12.50 -0.73
C TYR A 393 -2.88 11.66 0.11
N SER A 394 -4.09 11.41 -0.41
CA SER A 394 -5.00 10.41 0.10
C SER A 394 -5.42 9.52 -1.05
N THR A 395 -5.39 8.20 -0.86
CA THR A 395 -5.89 7.25 -1.85
C THR A 395 -7.35 7.50 -2.16
N GLU A 396 -8.16 7.80 -1.14
CA GLU A 396 -9.56 8.13 -1.31
C GLU A 396 -9.79 9.39 -2.15
N LEU A 397 -9.03 10.45 -1.92
CA LEU A 397 -9.14 11.69 -2.69
C LEU A 397 -8.57 11.55 -4.11
N ALA A 398 -7.65 10.60 -4.32
CA ALA A 398 -7.12 10.25 -5.63
C ALA A 398 -8.05 9.31 -6.42
N ARG A 399 -9.10 8.77 -5.78
CA ARG A 399 -10.14 7.97 -6.42
C ARG A 399 -10.96 8.85 -7.36
N SER A 400 -11.38 8.28 -8.47
CA SER A 400 -12.25 8.94 -9.44
C SER A 400 -13.41 8.02 -9.80
N VAL A 401 -14.49 8.59 -10.32
CA VAL A 401 -15.60 7.85 -10.91
C VAL A 401 -15.77 8.22 -12.37
N GLY A 402 -16.05 7.23 -13.20
CA GLY A 402 -16.72 7.45 -14.47
C GLY A 402 -18.14 7.90 -14.19
N LEU A 403 -18.55 9.01 -14.80
CA LEU A 403 -19.94 9.46 -14.80
C LEU A 403 -20.55 9.05 -16.14
N ASP A 404 -21.65 8.33 -16.07
CA ASP A 404 -22.49 8.03 -17.23
C ASP A 404 -23.91 8.57 -16.99
N PHE A 405 -24.67 8.72 -18.06
CA PHE A 405 -26.05 9.17 -18.01
C PHE A 405 -26.95 7.99 -18.38
N ALA A 406 -27.65 7.41 -17.40
CA ALA A 406 -28.66 6.41 -17.73
C ALA A 406 -29.73 7.04 -18.63
N ALA A 407 -29.95 6.43 -19.79
CA ALA A 407 -31.03 6.83 -20.68
C ALA A 407 -32.40 6.61 -19.99
N HIS A 408 -32.53 5.52 -19.22
CA HIS A 408 -33.76 5.11 -18.53
C HIS A 408 -33.46 4.31 -17.24
N VAL A 409 -34.27 4.46 -16.19
CA VAL A 409 -34.23 3.60 -14.98
C VAL A 409 -35.59 2.91 -14.81
N ARG A 410 -35.59 1.60 -14.53
CA ARG A 410 -36.81 0.82 -14.27
C ARG A 410 -37.03 0.65 -12.76
N THR A 411 -38.26 0.88 -12.31
CA THR A 411 -38.69 0.55 -10.95
C THR A 411 -39.25 -0.86 -10.92
N VAL A 412 -38.73 -1.74 -10.05
CA VAL A 412 -39.22 -3.12 -9.92
C VAL A 412 -40.46 -3.23 -9.00
N ALA A 413 -40.86 -2.15 -8.30
CA ALA A 413 -42.04 -2.15 -7.41
C ALA A 413 -42.81 -0.81 -7.38
N GLU A 414 -44.10 -0.88 -7.01
CA GLU A 414 -45.06 0.23 -6.98
C GLU A 414 -44.70 1.40 -6.04
N PRO A 415 -45.15 2.64 -6.35
CA PRO A 415 -44.59 3.87 -5.81
C PRO A 415 -45.30 4.31 -4.52
N LYS A 416 -44.83 3.87 -3.35
CA LYS A 416 -45.22 4.49 -2.06
C LYS A 416 -44.08 4.76 -1.07
N GLN A 417 -42.81 4.52 -1.43
CA GLN A 417 -41.65 4.83 -0.60
C GLN A 417 -40.45 5.35 -1.43
N PRO A 418 -39.51 6.11 -0.84
CA PRO A 418 -38.23 6.44 -1.49
C PRO A 418 -37.45 5.16 -1.82
N TYR A 419 -36.90 5.09 -3.04
CA TYR A 419 -36.19 3.92 -3.54
C TYR A 419 -34.81 3.77 -2.88
N LYS A 420 -34.42 2.52 -2.60
CA LYS A 420 -33.03 2.17 -2.27
C LYS A 420 -32.21 1.90 -3.54
N PRO A 421 -30.89 2.13 -3.55
CA PRO A 421 -30.05 1.94 -4.75
C PRO A 421 -30.10 0.54 -5.37
N ASP A 422 -30.27 -0.49 -4.54
CA ASP A 422 -30.41 -1.89 -4.93
C ASP A 422 -31.78 -2.23 -5.57
N GLN A 423 -32.72 -1.28 -5.59
CA GLN A 423 -34.05 -1.41 -6.18
C GLN A 423 -34.18 -0.73 -7.55
N LEU A 424 -33.06 -0.22 -8.08
CA LEU A 424 -32.99 0.52 -9.34
C LEU A 424 -32.16 -0.28 -10.35
N GLU A 425 -32.77 -0.66 -11.47
CA GLU A 425 -32.04 -1.17 -12.64
C GLU A 425 -31.85 -0.02 -13.64
N ALA A 426 -30.60 0.34 -13.92
CA ALA A 426 -30.23 1.33 -14.92
C ALA A 426 -29.96 0.64 -16.27
N ASP A 427 -30.67 1.06 -17.31
CA ASP A 427 -30.45 0.60 -18.69
C ASP A 427 -29.69 1.70 -19.45
N PHE A 428 -28.49 1.36 -19.92
CA PHE A 428 -27.55 2.27 -20.57
C PHE A 428 -27.61 2.20 -22.10
N ASP A 429 -28.20 1.14 -22.68
CA ASP A 429 -28.01 0.81 -24.11
C ASP A 429 -29.31 0.70 -24.92
N ALA A 430 -30.49 0.79 -24.30
CA ALA A 430 -31.75 0.69 -25.05
C ALA A 430 -32.85 1.64 -24.55
N SER A 431 -33.79 1.96 -25.45
CA SER A 431 -35.12 2.46 -25.11
C SER A 431 -36.08 1.27 -25.20
N PRO A 432 -36.34 0.51 -24.12
CA PRO A 432 -37.18 -0.67 -24.21
C PRO A 432 -38.66 -0.25 -24.24
N ALA A 433 -39.51 -1.07 -24.83
CA ALA A 433 -40.96 -0.88 -24.75
C ALA A 433 -41.43 -1.03 -23.28
N GLY A 434 -41.86 0.06 -22.64
CA GLY A 434 -42.33 0.09 -21.24
C GLY A 434 -42.45 1.51 -20.69
N ARG A 435 -43.09 1.69 -19.52
CA ARG A 435 -43.16 2.98 -18.80
C ARG A 435 -41.85 3.23 -18.04
N TYR A 436 -40.94 3.97 -18.65
CA TYR A 436 -39.72 4.47 -18.01
C TYR A 436 -39.89 5.93 -17.59
N ARG A 437 -39.27 6.34 -16.47
CA ARG A 437 -39.03 7.77 -16.21
C ARG A 437 -37.69 8.14 -16.86
N ARG A 438 -37.71 9.17 -17.72
CA ARG A 438 -36.48 9.79 -18.23
C ARG A 438 -35.74 10.44 -17.07
N LEU A 439 -34.54 9.95 -16.80
CA LEU A 439 -33.59 10.54 -15.84
C LEU A 439 -32.33 11.02 -16.57
N SER A 440 -32.49 11.50 -17.81
CA SER A 440 -31.42 11.93 -18.73
C SER A 440 -30.50 13.05 -18.20
N TRP A 441 -30.73 13.54 -16.98
CA TRP A 441 -29.96 14.59 -16.32
C TRP A 441 -29.36 14.16 -14.98
N LEU A 442 -29.59 12.93 -14.53
CA LEU A 442 -28.98 12.39 -13.31
C LEU A 442 -27.69 11.65 -13.68
N PRO A 443 -26.51 12.21 -13.35
CA PRO A 443 -25.27 11.48 -13.53
C PRO A 443 -25.26 10.26 -12.60
N ILE A 444 -24.97 9.09 -13.17
CA ILE A 444 -24.75 7.84 -12.43
C ILE A 444 -23.25 7.57 -12.44
N ALA A 445 -22.69 7.34 -11.27
CA ALA A 445 -21.32 6.85 -11.17
C ALA A 445 -21.28 5.38 -11.64
N THR A 446 -20.62 5.10 -12.76
CA THR A 446 -20.61 3.78 -13.41
C THR A 446 -19.29 3.04 -13.23
N ASP A 447 -18.17 3.77 -13.28
CA ASP A 447 -16.83 3.17 -13.31
C ASP A 447 -15.91 3.76 -12.25
N LEU A 448 -15.85 3.15 -11.07
CA LEU A 448 -14.86 3.56 -10.08
C LEU A 448 -13.44 3.30 -10.60
N VAL A 449 -12.67 4.37 -10.74
CA VAL A 449 -11.22 4.39 -10.99
C VAL A 449 -10.53 4.41 -9.63
N TYR A 450 -9.70 3.39 -9.37
CA TYR A 450 -8.97 3.27 -8.11
C TYR A 450 -8.17 4.53 -7.80
N GLY A 451 -8.26 4.96 -6.54
CA GLY A 451 -7.22 5.81 -6.00
C GLY A 451 -5.89 5.08 -6.04
N LEU A 452 -4.85 5.76 -6.51
CA LEU A 452 -3.51 5.21 -6.54
C LEU A 452 -2.53 6.35 -6.40
N VAL A 453 -1.65 6.23 -5.42
CA VAL A 453 -0.50 7.12 -5.29
C VAL A 453 0.74 6.32 -5.65
N ASN A 454 1.31 6.63 -6.80
CA ASN A 454 2.46 5.95 -7.36
C ASN A 454 3.72 6.79 -7.09
N VAL A 455 4.58 6.28 -6.22
CA VAL A 455 5.83 6.90 -5.85
C VAL A 455 6.97 6.19 -6.57
N ARG A 456 7.77 6.92 -7.32
CA ARG A 456 8.90 6.36 -8.10
C ARG A 456 10.17 7.15 -7.86
N THR A 457 11.31 6.46 -7.83
CA THR A 457 12.60 7.13 -7.63
C THR A 457 13.77 6.39 -8.25
N ASP A 458 14.72 7.16 -8.79
CA ASP A 458 16.07 6.71 -9.17
C ASP A 458 17.07 6.80 -8.01
N GLY A 459 16.59 7.16 -6.82
CA GLY A 459 17.39 7.41 -5.62
C GLY A 459 17.94 8.83 -5.54
N ARG A 460 17.73 9.69 -6.54
CA ARG A 460 18.08 11.13 -6.50
C ARG A 460 16.87 12.03 -6.55
N ARG A 461 15.85 11.66 -7.32
CA ARG A 461 14.57 12.39 -7.44
C ARG A 461 13.43 11.45 -7.13
N ILE A 462 12.37 11.99 -6.56
CA ILE A 462 11.13 11.29 -6.27
C ILE A 462 10.03 11.91 -7.12
N LEU A 463 9.26 11.04 -7.77
CA LEU A 463 8.03 11.36 -8.47
C LEU A 463 6.86 10.77 -7.70
N CYS A 464 5.89 11.60 -7.33
CA CYS A 464 4.60 11.20 -6.81
C CYS A 464 3.55 11.46 -7.89
N ALA A 465 2.80 10.42 -8.27
CA ALA A 465 1.81 10.47 -9.33
C ALA A 465 0.44 9.98 -8.88
N SER A 466 -0.60 10.72 -9.23
CA SER A 466 -2.02 10.31 -9.14
C SER A 466 -2.68 10.43 -10.50
N MET A 467 -3.66 9.58 -10.80
CA MET A 467 -4.42 9.69 -12.05
C MET A 467 -5.38 10.88 -11.97
N LYS A 468 -5.50 11.62 -13.07
CA LYS A 468 -6.46 12.73 -13.16
C LYS A 468 -7.88 12.21 -13.34
N GLU A 469 -8.84 12.84 -12.66
CA GLU A 469 -10.25 12.58 -12.86
C GLU A 469 -10.66 12.81 -14.33
N GLY A 470 -11.39 11.85 -14.91
CA GLY A 470 -11.92 11.94 -16.28
C GLY A 470 -10.89 11.87 -17.41
N SER A 471 -9.63 11.47 -17.16
CA SER A 471 -8.63 11.30 -18.23
C SER A 471 -7.69 10.12 -17.99
N SER A 472 -6.89 9.78 -19.01
CA SER A 472 -5.78 8.80 -18.90
C SER A 472 -4.43 9.45 -18.59
N ASP A 473 -4.44 10.73 -18.18
CA ASP A 473 -3.25 11.49 -17.78
C ASP A 473 -3.04 11.45 -16.25
N PHE A 474 -1.85 11.86 -15.83
CA PHE A 474 -1.44 11.87 -14.42
C PHE A 474 -1.07 13.28 -13.96
N ASP A 475 -1.47 13.59 -12.73
CA ASP A 475 -0.91 14.68 -11.94
C ASP A 475 0.38 14.22 -11.30
N LEU A 476 1.44 15.00 -11.49
CA LEU A 476 2.79 14.67 -11.07
C LEU A 476 3.34 15.77 -10.18
N GLN A 477 3.99 15.35 -9.11
CA GLN A 477 4.91 16.17 -8.34
C GLN A 477 6.27 15.49 -8.37
N VAL A 478 7.32 16.23 -8.74
CA VAL A 478 8.68 15.70 -8.82
C VAL A 478 9.62 16.60 -8.04
N PHE A 479 10.36 16.01 -7.10
CA PHE A 479 11.25 16.74 -6.21
C PHE A 479 12.53 15.97 -5.91
N ASP A 480 13.56 16.68 -5.47
CA ASP A 480 14.83 16.09 -5.06
C ASP A 480 14.67 15.21 -3.80
N ALA A 481 15.29 14.04 -3.83
CA ALA A 481 15.36 13.13 -2.69
C ALA A 481 16.52 13.49 -1.76
N GLY A 482 16.39 13.11 -0.49
CA GLY A 482 17.48 13.25 0.47
C GLY A 482 16.97 13.70 1.82
N VAL A 483 16.96 12.79 2.78
CA VAL A 483 16.71 13.17 4.17
C VAL A 483 17.91 13.95 4.69
N ASP A 484 17.68 15.17 5.18
CA ASP A 484 18.70 15.88 5.94
C ASP A 484 18.95 15.05 7.21
N PRO A 485 20.18 14.57 7.47
CA PRO A 485 20.46 13.70 8.61
C PRO A 485 20.25 14.37 9.98
N GLY A 486 19.89 15.66 10.00
CA GLY A 486 19.65 16.44 11.21
C GLY A 486 20.87 17.23 11.63
#